data_AF-A0A2V8UHE4-F1
#
_entry.id   AF-A0A2V8UHE4-F1
#
_cell.length_a   1.000
_cell.length_b   1.000
_cell.length_c   1.000
_cell.angle_alpha   90.00
_cell.angle_beta   90.00
_cell.angle_gamma   90.00
#
_symmetry.space_group_name_H-M   'P 1'
#
loop_
_entity.id
_entity.type
_entity.pdbx_description
1 polymer ?
#
loop_
_entity_poly.entity_id
_entity_poly.type
_entity_poly.pdbx_seq_one_letter_code
_entity_poly.pdbx_strand_id
1 'polypeptide(L)'
;MPNDRHSGKLQSRSPSGDPGTQANLKSQAMEMIDSIRLAWRSWVSVGVLAVLCGFLAILQYRWIGEVSGAERLTLQKDLETRLALLRRNFDDQIESASHALIAQTAEIEKLGREQAYAAQYARWENSNQPLFDRIALAVPEGDSLVLLILNPHDGRFSQSSWPVEWGAMRDRLTARVRGDRMPPFIPETSALFELPRFPFPNGPGRERDWLLLELNLNYMRSTLMPELLSRYLTDSGKLEYDAEVVVNGNPSISIYRSAVDNHHPLQIRPDASVALLDIRPGMPQPGNGRLFRPSAPIGDLRQGRWLLMVRHQAGSLEAIVAHARRRNIAISGGVLFLMVVTLLLLVHFSRKAQQLAELQMNFVAGVSHELRTPLTVIRTAAFNLRGRLAGSSEQVERYGKLIQDESEKLSALVEQAPVRQRKSRPRDSKTRTGANGRTDRK
;
A
#
# COMPACT_ATOMS: atom_id res chain seq x y z
N MET A 1 -63.62 -19.34 74.41
CA MET A 1 -64.61 -18.40 74.97
C MET A 1 -63.90 -17.11 75.38
N PRO A 2 -64.57 -15.97 75.25
CA PRO A 2 -64.00 -14.69 74.79
C PRO A 2 -63.75 -13.71 75.95
N ASN A 3 -63.07 -12.60 75.69
CA ASN A 3 -63.65 -11.33 76.13
C ASN A 3 -63.16 -10.12 75.32
N ASP A 4 -64.01 -9.12 75.33
CA ASP A 4 -64.25 -8.12 74.30
C ASP A 4 -63.33 -6.91 74.28
N ARG A 5 -63.40 -6.27 73.11
CA ARG A 5 -62.89 -4.95 72.75
C ARG A 5 -63.50 -3.86 73.63
N HIS A 6 -62.70 -2.86 73.97
CA HIS A 6 -63.19 -1.48 74.01
C HIS A 6 -62.10 -0.45 73.65
N SER A 7 -62.43 0.33 72.61
CA SER A 7 -62.22 1.77 72.45
C SER A 7 -60.84 2.40 72.71
N GLY A 8 -60.14 2.69 71.61
CA GLY A 8 -59.14 3.76 71.53
C GLY A 8 -59.26 4.48 70.19
N LYS A 9 -60.07 5.55 70.13
CA LYS A 9 -60.09 6.51 69.01
C LYS A 9 -58.71 7.17 68.92
N LEU A 10 -57.92 6.81 67.92
CA LEU A 10 -56.81 7.64 67.43
C LEU A 10 -57.22 8.22 66.09
N GLN A 11 -57.54 9.51 66.10
CA GLN A 11 -57.69 10.34 64.91
C GLN A 11 -56.41 10.24 64.07
N SER A 12 -56.47 9.50 62.96
CA SER A 12 -55.49 9.63 61.89
C SER A 12 -55.73 10.97 61.17
N ARG A 13 -54.96 11.99 61.56
CA ARG A 13 -54.73 13.16 60.70
C ARG A 13 -54.02 12.66 59.45
N SER A 14 -54.76 12.45 58.37
CA SER A 14 -54.19 12.38 57.02
C SER A 14 -53.39 13.67 56.78
N PRO A 15 -52.13 13.62 56.33
CA PRO A 15 -51.46 14.81 55.86
C PRO A 15 -52.19 15.21 54.58
N SER A 16 -52.94 16.31 54.65
CA SER A 16 -53.49 16.98 53.48
C SER A 16 -52.31 17.43 52.63
N GLY A 17 -51.89 16.58 51.69
CA GLY A 17 -50.98 16.95 50.64
C GLY A 17 -51.64 18.05 49.83
N ASP A 18 -51.14 19.26 49.98
CA ASP A 18 -51.61 20.42 49.25
C ASP A 18 -51.60 20.10 47.74
N PRO A 19 -52.74 20.21 47.03
CA PRO A 19 -52.82 19.90 45.60
C PRO A 19 -51.86 20.76 44.76
N GLY A 20 -51.48 21.95 45.24
CA GLY A 20 -50.44 22.77 44.63
C GLY A 20 -49.06 22.12 44.65
N THR A 21 -48.70 21.42 45.73
CA THR A 21 -47.39 20.80 45.91
C THR A 21 -47.23 19.54 45.05
N GLN A 22 -48.28 18.70 44.92
CA GLN A 22 -48.25 17.53 44.03
C GLN A 22 -48.27 17.90 42.54
N ALA A 23 -48.97 18.97 42.15
CA ALA A 23 -48.97 19.46 40.78
C ALA A 23 -47.58 19.99 40.38
N ASN A 24 -46.89 20.69 41.31
CA ASN A 24 -45.55 21.23 41.09
C ASN A 24 -44.47 20.13 41.02
N LEU A 25 -44.62 19.06 41.81
CA LEU A 25 -43.75 17.88 41.74
C LEU A 25 -43.93 17.12 40.41
N LYS A 26 -45.17 16.99 39.92
CA LYS A 26 -45.44 16.36 38.61
C LYS A 26 -44.96 17.21 37.45
N SER A 27 -45.11 18.54 37.50
CA SER A 27 -44.60 19.42 36.44
C SER A 27 -43.07 19.43 36.41
N GLN A 28 -42.40 19.51 37.56
CA GLN A 28 -40.93 19.41 37.63
C GLN A 28 -40.42 18.06 37.15
N ALA A 29 -41.08 16.95 37.52
CA ALA A 29 -40.71 15.63 37.04
C ALA A 29 -40.90 15.49 35.51
N MET A 30 -41.96 16.08 34.95
CA MET A 30 -42.23 16.07 33.51
C MET A 30 -41.20 16.90 32.72
N GLU A 31 -40.86 18.11 33.17
CA GLU A 31 -39.81 18.94 32.56
C GLU A 31 -38.43 18.26 32.63
N MET A 32 -38.11 17.60 33.75
CA MET A 32 -36.86 16.85 33.90
C MET A 32 -36.80 15.67 32.91
N ILE A 33 -37.90 14.95 32.69
CA ILE A 33 -37.95 13.84 31.73
C ILE A 33 -37.78 14.32 30.28
N ASP A 34 -38.39 15.43 29.90
CA ASP A 34 -38.25 15.96 28.53
C ASP A 34 -36.84 16.53 28.28
N SER A 35 -36.22 17.19 29.26
CA SER A 35 -34.81 17.61 29.16
C SER A 35 -33.84 16.43 28.99
N ILE A 36 -34.09 15.32 29.70
CA ILE A 36 -33.34 14.07 29.55
C ILE A 36 -33.56 13.46 28.16
N ARG A 37 -34.78 13.45 27.62
CA ARG A 37 -35.09 12.91 26.27
C ARG A 37 -34.40 13.70 25.15
N LEU A 38 -34.36 15.03 25.26
CA LEU A 38 -33.66 15.91 24.32
C LEU A 38 -32.13 15.71 24.38
N ALA A 39 -31.57 15.55 25.58
CA ALA A 39 -30.17 15.16 25.73
C ALA A 39 -29.91 13.77 25.15
N TRP A 40 -30.78 12.79 25.39
CA TRP A 40 -30.62 11.42 24.92
C TRP A 40 -30.65 11.31 23.39
N ARG A 41 -31.58 11.99 22.72
CA ARG A 41 -31.63 12.05 21.23
C ARG A 41 -30.32 12.55 20.62
N SER A 42 -29.67 13.46 21.32
CA SER A 42 -28.42 14.05 20.87
C SER A 42 -27.18 13.18 21.13
N TRP A 43 -27.23 12.30 22.13
CA TRP A 43 -26.21 11.28 22.36
C TRP A 43 -26.40 10.09 21.42
N VAL A 44 -27.64 9.76 21.06
CA VAL A 44 -27.96 8.74 20.06
C VAL A 44 -27.39 9.12 18.69
N SER A 45 -27.52 10.38 18.26
CA SER A 45 -26.94 10.81 16.98
C SER A 45 -25.41 10.76 16.97
N VAL A 46 -24.76 11.10 18.09
CA VAL A 46 -23.30 10.94 18.25
C VAL A 46 -22.90 9.46 18.22
N GLY A 47 -23.67 8.58 18.88
CA GLY A 47 -23.46 7.14 18.85
C GLY A 47 -23.59 6.54 17.46
N VAL A 48 -24.64 6.91 16.71
CA VAL A 48 -24.85 6.48 15.32
C VAL A 48 -23.70 6.95 14.42
N LEU A 49 -23.26 8.20 14.58
CA LEU A 49 -22.12 8.74 13.82
C LEU A 49 -20.83 7.98 14.14
N ALA A 50 -20.57 7.65 15.41
CA ALA A 50 -19.39 6.89 15.82
C ALA A 50 -19.40 5.48 15.22
N VAL A 51 -20.56 4.81 15.21
CA VAL A 51 -20.73 3.50 14.57
C VAL A 51 -20.49 3.59 13.07
N LEU A 52 -21.06 4.60 12.41
CA LEU A 52 -20.91 4.80 10.96
C LEU A 52 -19.46 5.12 10.57
N CYS A 53 -18.75 5.90 11.41
CA CYS A 53 -17.32 6.16 11.28
C CYS A 53 -16.48 4.90 11.47
N GLY A 54 -16.77 4.08 12.49
CA GLY A 54 -16.10 2.80 12.70
C GLY A 54 -16.30 1.86 11.52
N PHE A 55 -17.52 1.79 10.99
CA PHE A 55 -17.83 0.98 9.81
C PHE A 55 -17.08 1.46 8.56
N LEU A 56 -17.03 2.77 8.32
CA LEU A 56 -16.24 3.36 7.23
C LEU A 56 -14.75 3.07 7.38
N ALA A 57 -14.19 3.16 8.58
CA ALA A 57 -12.80 2.84 8.85
C ALA A 57 -12.49 1.36 8.55
N ILE A 58 -13.40 0.44 8.92
CA ILE A 58 -13.28 -0.99 8.62
C ILE A 58 -13.33 -1.23 7.10
N LEU A 59 -14.27 -0.61 6.40
CA LEU A 59 -14.37 -0.72 4.93
C LEU A 59 -13.12 -0.17 4.23
N GLN A 60 -12.62 0.98 4.66
CA GLN A 60 -11.38 1.55 4.14
C GLN A 60 -10.18 0.62 4.39
N TYR A 61 -10.06 0.06 5.60
CA TYR A 61 -8.98 -0.87 5.94
C TYR A 61 -9.01 -2.15 5.09
N ARG A 62 -10.21 -2.66 4.79
CA ARG A 62 -10.40 -3.84 3.93
C ARG A 62 -10.13 -3.53 2.46
N TRP A 63 -10.72 -2.45 1.93
CA TRP A 63 -10.58 -2.09 0.51
C TRP A 63 -9.14 -1.72 0.16
N ILE A 64 -8.42 -1.01 1.04
CA ILE A 64 -7.00 -0.71 0.83
C ILE A 64 -6.13 -1.98 0.86
N GLY A 65 -6.54 -3.00 1.63
CA GLY A 65 -5.86 -4.29 1.68
C GLY A 65 -6.08 -5.09 0.39
N GLU A 66 -7.31 -5.13 -0.10
CA GLU A 66 -7.69 -5.84 -1.34
C GLU A 66 -7.05 -5.19 -2.59
N VAL A 67 -7.13 -3.86 -2.72
CA VAL A 67 -6.53 -3.13 -3.86
C VAL A 67 -5.01 -3.30 -3.88
N SER A 68 -4.37 -3.20 -2.72
CA SER A 68 -2.92 -3.32 -2.64
C SER A 68 -2.41 -4.75 -2.86
N GLY A 69 -3.19 -5.76 -2.44
CA GLY A 69 -2.91 -7.16 -2.76
C GLY A 69 -3.04 -7.44 -4.26
N ALA A 70 -4.06 -6.91 -4.91
CA ALA A 70 -4.25 -7.04 -6.36
C ALA A 70 -3.10 -6.37 -7.14
N GLU A 71 -2.69 -5.16 -6.75
CA GLU A 71 -1.57 -4.43 -7.36
C GLU A 71 -0.25 -5.19 -7.19
N ARG A 72 -0.01 -5.81 -6.02
CA ARG A 72 1.15 -6.69 -5.80
C ARG A 72 1.16 -7.88 -6.76
N LEU A 73 0.04 -8.56 -6.92
CA LEU A 73 -0.07 -9.69 -7.84
C LEU A 73 0.18 -9.26 -9.28
N THR A 74 -0.30 -8.08 -9.67
CA THR A 74 -0.04 -7.51 -11.00
C THR A 74 1.44 -7.20 -11.19
N LEU A 75 2.09 -6.52 -10.25
CA LEU A 75 3.52 -6.20 -10.31
C LEU A 75 4.38 -7.47 -10.34
N GLN A 76 4.06 -8.46 -9.50
CA GLN A 76 4.77 -9.74 -9.50
C GLN A 76 4.61 -10.46 -10.84
N LYS A 77 3.40 -10.51 -11.39
CA LYS A 77 3.13 -11.14 -12.69
C LYS A 77 3.84 -10.42 -13.84
N ASP A 78 3.90 -9.10 -13.79
CA ASP A 78 4.65 -8.29 -14.76
C ASP A 78 6.15 -8.58 -14.66
N LEU A 79 6.70 -8.62 -13.44
CA LEU A 79 8.11 -8.98 -13.21
C LEU A 79 8.43 -10.39 -13.73
N GLU A 80 7.61 -11.40 -13.42
CA GLU A 80 7.76 -12.76 -13.93
C GLU A 80 7.74 -12.79 -15.47
N THR A 81 6.87 -12.00 -16.10
CA THR A 81 6.79 -11.88 -17.56
C THR A 81 8.07 -11.26 -18.14
N ARG A 82 8.55 -10.16 -17.56
CA ARG A 82 9.81 -9.50 -17.98
C ARG A 82 11.01 -10.41 -17.82
N LEU A 83 11.09 -11.17 -16.71
CA LEU A 83 12.15 -12.15 -16.47
C LEU A 83 12.09 -13.32 -17.45
N ALA A 84 10.90 -13.78 -17.85
CA ALA A 84 10.76 -14.80 -18.88
C ALA A 84 11.25 -14.31 -20.25
N LEU A 85 10.97 -13.05 -20.60
CA LEU A 85 11.50 -12.42 -21.82
C LEU A 85 13.01 -12.26 -21.77
N LEU A 86 13.57 -11.84 -20.62
CA LEU A 86 15.01 -11.75 -20.40
C LEU A 86 15.68 -13.11 -20.57
N ARG A 87 15.19 -14.15 -19.87
CA ARG A 87 15.69 -15.52 -19.98
C ARG A 87 15.72 -15.96 -21.43
N ARG A 88 14.60 -15.81 -22.15
CA ARG A 88 14.48 -16.21 -23.54
C ARG A 88 15.50 -15.50 -24.41
N ASN A 89 15.64 -14.19 -24.25
CA ASN A 89 16.61 -13.42 -25.04
C ASN A 89 18.06 -13.84 -24.74
N PHE A 90 18.40 -14.07 -23.47
CA PHE A 90 19.71 -14.57 -23.06
C PHE A 90 20.02 -15.96 -23.63
N ASP A 91 19.09 -16.90 -23.44
CA ASP A 91 19.24 -18.27 -23.94
C ASP A 91 19.33 -18.27 -25.49
N ASP A 92 18.49 -17.48 -26.19
CA ASP A 92 18.51 -17.34 -27.65
C ASP A 92 19.84 -16.75 -28.16
N GLN A 93 20.41 -15.75 -27.47
CA GLN A 93 21.70 -15.16 -27.84
C GLN A 93 22.84 -16.18 -27.73
N ILE A 94 22.92 -16.92 -26.61
CA ILE A 94 23.95 -17.93 -26.41
C ILE A 94 23.77 -19.08 -27.38
N GLU A 95 22.54 -19.54 -27.59
CA GLU A 95 22.22 -20.61 -28.52
C GLU A 95 22.58 -20.23 -29.96
N SER A 96 22.18 -19.03 -30.41
CA SER A 96 22.50 -18.53 -31.74
C SER A 96 24.01 -18.44 -31.95
N ALA A 97 24.75 -17.90 -30.98
CA ALA A 97 26.21 -17.84 -31.04
C ALA A 97 26.86 -19.23 -31.04
N SER A 98 26.33 -20.17 -30.27
CA SER A 98 26.84 -21.54 -30.21
C SER A 98 26.61 -22.28 -31.52
N HIS A 99 25.43 -22.16 -32.12
CA HIS A 99 25.12 -22.78 -33.41
C HIS A 99 25.90 -22.18 -34.57
N ALA A 100 26.18 -20.87 -34.51
CA ALA A 100 27.03 -20.21 -35.49
C ALA A 100 28.46 -20.76 -35.52
N LEU A 101 28.94 -21.43 -34.46
CA LEU A 101 30.27 -22.03 -34.41
C LEU A 101 30.32 -23.48 -34.94
N ILE A 102 29.18 -24.09 -35.24
CA ILE A 102 29.15 -25.47 -35.75
C ILE A 102 29.48 -25.48 -37.24
N ALA A 103 30.60 -26.10 -37.60
CA ALA A 103 30.96 -26.32 -38.99
C ALA A 103 30.02 -27.33 -39.67
N GLN A 104 29.63 -27.05 -40.92
CA GLN A 104 28.73 -27.93 -41.68
C GLN A 104 29.46 -29.18 -42.17
N THR A 105 28.76 -30.31 -42.27
CA THR A 105 29.33 -31.59 -42.74
C THR A 105 30.05 -31.46 -44.08
N ALA A 106 29.45 -30.72 -45.03
CA ALA A 106 30.02 -30.49 -46.35
C ALA A 106 31.31 -29.65 -46.34
N GLU A 107 31.49 -28.74 -45.38
CA GLU A 107 32.74 -27.97 -45.24
C GLU A 107 33.83 -28.83 -44.59
N ILE A 108 33.47 -29.66 -43.60
CA ILE A 108 34.38 -30.60 -42.94
C ILE A 108 34.93 -31.63 -43.94
N GLU A 109 34.09 -32.15 -44.85
CA GLU A 109 34.52 -33.08 -45.90
C GLU A 109 35.52 -32.45 -46.89
N LYS A 110 35.43 -31.13 -47.11
CA LYS A 110 36.30 -30.40 -48.06
C LYS A 110 37.63 -29.95 -47.44
N LEU A 111 37.59 -29.42 -46.22
CA LEU A 111 38.72 -28.73 -45.58
C LEU A 111 39.39 -29.58 -44.49
N GLY A 112 38.76 -30.67 -44.06
CA GLY A 112 39.08 -31.32 -42.81
C GLY A 112 38.40 -30.60 -41.63
N ARG A 113 38.21 -31.35 -40.54
CA ARG A 113 37.42 -30.90 -39.39
C ARG A 113 38.02 -29.69 -38.69
N GLU A 114 39.31 -29.75 -38.35
CA GLU A 114 40.00 -28.69 -37.61
C GLU A 114 39.98 -27.38 -38.39
N GLN A 115 40.24 -27.44 -39.71
CA GLN A 115 40.23 -26.25 -40.58
C GLN A 115 38.82 -25.70 -40.80
N ALA A 116 37.81 -26.57 -40.91
CA ALA A 116 36.42 -26.13 -41.05
C ALA A 116 35.92 -25.40 -39.79
N TYR A 117 36.21 -25.92 -38.59
CA TYR A 117 35.86 -25.23 -37.35
C TYR A 117 36.66 -23.92 -37.16
N ALA A 118 37.94 -23.92 -37.53
CA ALA A 118 38.78 -22.71 -37.50
C ALA A 118 38.22 -21.62 -38.42
N ALA A 119 37.85 -21.97 -39.65
CA ALA A 119 37.24 -21.05 -40.60
C ALA A 119 35.89 -20.52 -40.10
N GLN A 120 35.08 -21.39 -39.46
CA GLN A 120 33.80 -20.98 -38.89
C GLN A 120 33.96 -20.02 -37.71
N TYR A 121 34.95 -20.26 -36.84
CA TYR A 121 35.29 -19.33 -35.76
C TYR A 121 35.74 -17.97 -36.31
N ALA A 122 36.65 -17.95 -37.29
CA ALA A 122 37.13 -16.69 -37.88
C ALA A 122 35.99 -15.87 -38.51
N ARG A 123 34.96 -16.53 -39.07
CA ARG A 123 33.75 -15.84 -39.55
C ARG A 123 32.95 -15.25 -38.39
N TRP A 124 32.76 -16.01 -37.31
CA TRP A 124 32.01 -15.60 -36.13
C TRP A 124 32.70 -14.44 -35.39
N GLU A 125 34.00 -14.52 -35.14
CA GLU A 125 34.77 -13.50 -34.40
C GLU A 125 34.66 -12.11 -35.05
N ASN A 126 34.63 -12.04 -36.38
CA ASN A 126 34.52 -10.78 -37.12
C ASN A 126 33.14 -10.11 -37.03
N SER A 127 32.08 -10.86 -36.72
CA SER A 127 30.70 -10.36 -36.72
C SER A 127 30.00 -10.41 -35.36
N ASN A 128 30.65 -10.93 -34.34
CA ASN A 128 30.02 -11.24 -33.05
C ASN A 128 30.76 -10.64 -31.85
N GLN A 129 30.02 -10.52 -30.75
CA GLN A 129 30.56 -10.10 -29.46
C GLN A 129 31.38 -11.24 -28.80
N PRO A 130 32.32 -10.95 -27.90
CA PRO A 130 33.21 -11.94 -27.27
C PRO A 130 32.48 -12.77 -26.19
N LEU A 131 31.49 -13.55 -26.61
CA LEU A 131 30.65 -14.37 -25.74
C LEU A 131 31.40 -15.57 -25.15
N PHE A 132 32.42 -16.08 -25.86
CA PHE A 132 33.20 -17.25 -25.46
C PHE A 132 34.66 -16.88 -25.20
N ASP A 133 35.22 -17.43 -24.13
CA ASP A 133 36.62 -17.24 -23.73
C ASP A 133 37.52 -18.34 -24.30
N ARG A 134 37.10 -19.60 -24.10
CA ARG A 134 37.81 -20.79 -24.62
C ARG A 134 36.87 -21.62 -25.48
N ILE A 135 37.39 -22.05 -26.64
CA ILE A 135 36.71 -22.95 -27.57
C ILE A 135 37.61 -24.15 -27.80
N ALA A 136 37.04 -25.33 -27.65
CA ALA A 136 37.78 -26.58 -27.84
C ALA A 136 36.92 -27.64 -28.52
N LEU A 137 37.59 -28.64 -29.08
CA LEU A 137 36.98 -29.79 -29.71
C LEU A 137 37.43 -31.05 -28.95
N ALA A 138 36.48 -31.81 -28.44
CA ALA A 138 36.74 -33.12 -27.87
C ALA A 138 36.44 -34.19 -28.93
N VAL A 139 37.46 -34.95 -29.28
CA VAL A 139 37.43 -35.93 -30.36
C VAL A 139 37.64 -37.33 -29.79
N PRO A 140 36.75 -38.30 -30.09
CA PRO A 140 36.97 -39.69 -29.72
C PRO A 140 38.10 -40.29 -30.55
N GLU A 141 39.07 -40.88 -29.86
CA GLU A 141 40.15 -41.68 -30.42
C GLU A 141 40.15 -43.04 -29.71
N GLY A 142 39.44 -44.01 -30.29
CA GLY A 142 39.12 -45.27 -29.61
C GLY A 142 38.25 -45.04 -28.37
N ASP A 143 38.72 -45.52 -27.21
CA ASP A 143 38.04 -45.38 -25.91
C ASP A 143 38.50 -44.16 -25.08
N SER A 144 39.28 -43.27 -25.71
CA SER A 144 39.84 -42.06 -25.11
C SER A 144 39.40 -40.81 -25.88
N LEU A 145 39.63 -39.65 -25.27
CA LEU A 145 39.32 -38.34 -25.85
C LEU A 145 40.56 -37.49 -26.01
N VAL A 146 40.78 -37.01 -27.23
CA VAL A 146 41.76 -35.96 -27.51
C VAL A 146 41.08 -34.61 -27.43
N LEU A 147 41.72 -33.67 -26.73
CA LEU A 147 41.28 -32.29 -26.67
C LEU A 147 42.10 -31.44 -27.62
N LEU A 148 41.42 -30.74 -28.51
CA LEU A 148 42.00 -29.74 -29.39
C LEU A 148 41.49 -28.37 -28.94
N ILE A 149 42.37 -27.48 -28.48
CA ILE A 149 41.98 -26.12 -28.07
C ILE A 149 42.30 -25.18 -29.23
N LEU A 150 41.38 -24.27 -29.53
CA LEU A 150 41.60 -23.21 -30.50
C LEU A 150 42.52 -22.15 -29.90
N ASN A 151 43.63 -21.86 -30.56
CA ASN A 151 44.41 -20.67 -30.26
C ASN A 151 43.76 -19.45 -30.93
N PRO A 152 43.26 -18.46 -30.19
CA PRO A 152 42.60 -17.28 -30.77
C PRO A 152 43.53 -16.47 -31.67
N HIS A 153 44.84 -16.44 -31.37
CA HIS A 153 45.80 -15.61 -32.12
C HIS A 153 46.09 -16.14 -33.53
N ASP A 154 46.22 -17.46 -33.64
CA ASP A 154 46.59 -18.11 -34.91
C ASP A 154 45.39 -18.73 -35.63
N GLY A 155 44.21 -18.73 -34.99
CA GLY A 155 42.96 -19.31 -35.50
C GLY A 155 43.06 -20.82 -35.74
N ARG A 156 43.95 -21.53 -35.04
CA ARG A 156 44.22 -22.95 -35.27
C ARG A 156 43.98 -23.79 -34.02
N PHE A 157 43.42 -24.97 -34.24
CA PHE A 157 43.27 -25.98 -33.20
C PHE A 157 44.59 -26.72 -32.99
N SER A 158 45.03 -26.77 -31.73
CA SER A 158 46.22 -27.54 -31.31
C SER A 158 45.84 -28.52 -30.21
N GLN A 159 46.42 -29.72 -30.25
CA GLN A 159 46.23 -30.70 -29.19
C GLN A 159 46.78 -30.16 -27.86
N SER A 160 46.00 -30.30 -26.80
CA SER A 160 46.34 -29.85 -25.45
C SER A 160 45.93 -30.89 -24.42
N SER A 161 46.59 -30.87 -23.27
CA SER A 161 46.08 -31.54 -22.08
C SER A 161 44.78 -30.89 -21.61
N TRP A 162 43.88 -31.70 -21.04
CA TRP A 162 42.65 -31.22 -20.43
C TRP A 162 42.95 -30.30 -19.23
N PRO A 163 42.39 -29.09 -19.18
CA PRO A 163 42.44 -28.25 -17.97
C PRO A 163 41.80 -28.98 -16.79
N VAL A 164 42.32 -28.75 -15.57
CA VAL A 164 41.81 -29.39 -14.34
C VAL A 164 40.31 -29.09 -14.16
N GLU A 165 39.92 -27.84 -14.38
CA GLU A 165 38.54 -27.32 -14.31
C GLU A 165 37.55 -28.04 -15.24
N TRP A 166 38.05 -28.69 -16.30
CA TRP A 166 37.25 -29.41 -17.28
C TRP A 166 37.23 -30.92 -16.98
N GLY A 167 37.80 -31.37 -15.86
CA GLY A 167 37.90 -32.78 -15.47
C GLY A 167 36.53 -33.49 -15.43
N ALA A 168 35.54 -32.87 -14.78
CA ALA A 168 34.18 -33.40 -14.74
C ALA A 168 33.53 -33.53 -16.13
N MET A 169 33.86 -32.60 -17.06
CA MET A 169 33.39 -32.66 -18.45
C MET A 169 34.08 -33.79 -19.22
N ARG A 170 35.41 -33.92 -19.09
CA ARG A 170 36.18 -35.01 -19.68
C ARG A 170 35.61 -36.36 -19.27
N ASP A 171 35.46 -36.59 -17.97
CA ASP A 171 35.01 -37.88 -17.43
C ASP A 171 33.59 -38.22 -17.92
N ARG A 172 32.71 -37.20 -18.02
CA ARG A 172 31.37 -37.33 -18.60
C ARG A 172 31.43 -37.75 -20.08
N LEU A 173 32.24 -37.08 -20.89
CA LEU A 173 32.35 -37.39 -22.32
C LEU A 173 33.02 -38.75 -22.54
N THR A 174 34.03 -39.12 -21.74
CA THR A 174 34.69 -40.44 -21.82
C THR A 174 33.70 -41.56 -21.52
N ALA A 175 32.83 -41.40 -20.52
CA ALA A 175 31.75 -42.35 -20.25
C ALA A 175 30.80 -42.50 -21.44
N ARG A 176 30.47 -41.40 -22.14
CA ARG A 176 29.61 -41.43 -23.35
C ARG A 176 30.27 -42.17 -24.51
N VAL A 177 31.58 -41.99 -24.72
CA VAL A 177 32.35 -42.73 -25.74
C VAL A 177 32.28 -44.24 -25.47
N ARG A 178 32.49 -44.63 -24.21
CA ARG A 178 32.48 -46.04 -23.78
C ARG A 178 31.08 -46.67 -23.71
N GLY A 179 30.03 -45.85 -23.74
CA GLY A 179 28.65 -46.30 -23.54
C GLY A 179 28.33 -46.64 -22.08
N ASP A 180 29.14 -46.14 -21.15
CA ASP A 180 28.96 -46.34 -19.72
C ASP A 180 27.83 -45.47 -19.17
N ARG A 181 27.38 -45.79 -17.95
CA ARG A 181 26.45 -44.93 -17.21
C ARG A 181 27.12 -43.57 -16.97
N MET A 182 26.50 -42.50 -17.45
CA MET A 182 27.03 -41.15 -17.28
C MET A 182 27.19 -40.81 -15.79
N PRO A 183 28.37 -40.29 -15.38
CA PRO A 183 28.59 -39.83 -14.02
C PRO A 183 27.67 -38.64 -13.70
N PRO A 184 27.36 -38.39 -12.41
CA PRO A 184 26.73 -37.15 -11.99
C PRO A 184 27.55 -35.97 -12.50
N PHE A 185 26.92 -35.05 -13.22
CA PHE A 185 27.61 -33.89 -13.77
C PHE A 185 27.33 -32.67 -12.91
N ILE A 186 28.29 -32.34 -12.07
CA ILE A 186 28.37 -31.06 -11.36
C ILE A 186 29.61 -30.37 -11.95
N PRO A 187 29.44 -29.45 -12.90
CA PRO A 187 30.60 -28.79 -13.50
C PRO A 187 31.32 -27.95 -12.44
N GLU A 188 32.65 -28.11 -12.36
CA GLU A 188 33.50 -27.19 -11.59
C GLU A 188 33.39 -25.76 -12.15
N THR A 189 33.24 -25.67 -13.47
CA THR A 189 33.01 -24.42 -14.20
C THR A 189 31.59 -24.37 -14.75
N SER A 190 30.73 -23.56 -14.13
CA SER A 190 29.33 -23.41 -14.56
C SER A 190 29.15 -22.79 -15.95
N ALA A 191 30.22 -22.19 -16.50
CA ALA A 191 30.27 -21.52 -17.80
C ALA A 191 30.63 -22.44 -18.98
N LEU A 192 31.10 -23.67 -18.74
CA LEU A 192 31.53 -24.62 -19.77
C LEU A 192 30.39 -25.54 -20.19
N PHE A 193 30.05 -25.58 -21.48
CA PHE A 193 29.01 -26.48 -22.00
C PHE A 193 29.43 -27.17 -23.30
N GLU A 194 28.79 -28.31 -23.56
CA GLU A 194 29.08 -29.19 -24.68
C GLU A 194 27.98 -29.18 -25.75
N LEU A 195 28.39 -29.10 -27.02
CA LEU A 195 27.51 -29.27 -28.18
C LEU A 195 27.93 -30.52 -28.95
N PRO A 196 27.15 -31.62 -28.88
CA PRO A 196 27.44 -32.82 -29.65
C PRO A 196 27.18 -32.57 -31.13
N ARG A 197 28.10 -33.03 -31.99
CA ARG A 197 27.86 -33.11 -33.43
C ARG A 197 27.42 -34.53 -33.81
N PHE A 198 26.35 -34.59 -34.58
CA PHE A 198 25.83 -35.83 -35.15
C PHE A 198 26.19 -35.90 -36.64
N PRO A 199 26.49 -37.11 -37.17
CA PRO A 199 26.86 -37.30 -38.58
C PRO A 199 25.72 -36.95 -39.55
N PHE A 200 24.47 -37.03 -39.10
CA PHE A 200 23.29 -36.64 -39.88
C PHE A 200 22.37 -35.77 -39.00
N PRO A 201 21.87 -34.63 -39.49
CA PRO A 201 20.90 -33.81 -38.75
C PRO A 201 19.59 -34.56 -38.40
N ASN A 202 19.26 -35.63 -39.14
CA ASN A 202 17.99 -36.35 -39.09
C ASN A 202 18.11 -37.88 -38.85
N GLY A 203 19.27 -38.40 -38.44
CA GLY A 203 19.49 -39.85 -38.33
C GLY A 203 19.92 -40.31 -36.92
N PRO A 204 19.70 -41.59 -36.56
CA PRO A 204 20.25 -42.19 -35.33
C PRO A 204 21.76 -42.43 -35.50
N GLY A 205 22.53 -41.34 -35.52
CA GLY A 205 23.99 -41.39 -35.57
C GLY A 205 24.59 -41.31 -34.18
N ARG A 206 25.65 -42.09 -33.92
CA ARG A 206 26.50 -41.89 -32.74
C ARG A 206 27.18 -40.52 -32.84
N GLU A 207 27.31 -39.83 -31.70
CA GLU A 207 28.03 -38.56 -31.57
C GLU A 207 29.46 -38.73 -32.09
N ARG A 208 29.92 -37.84 -32.98
CA ARG A 208 31.26 -37.96 -33.60
C ARG A 208 32.34 -37.15 -32.90
N ASP A 209 31.95 -36.06 -32.28
CA ASP A 209 32.82 -35.07 -31.63
C ASP A 209 31.93 -34.07 -30.87
N TRP A 210 32.53 -33.43 -29.89
CA TRP A 210 31.87 -32.44 -29.05
C TRP A 210 32.60 -31.11 -29.16
N LEU A 211 31.86 -30.06 -29.52
CA LEU A 211 32.33 -28.69 -29.39
C LEU A 211 32.15 -28.27 -27.94
N LEU A 212 33.23 -27.87 -27.30
CA LEU A 212 33.25 -27.35 -25.94
C LEU A 212 33.37 -25.82 -26.00
N LEU A 213 32.42 -25.14 -25.37
CA LEU A 213 32.36 -23.69 -25.33
C LEU A 213 32.33 -23.23 -23.87
N GLU A 214 33.25 -22.34 -23.53
CA GLU A 214 33.28 -21.69 -22.22
C GLU A 214 32.89 -20.23 -22.37
N LEU A 215 31.86 -19.80 -21.63
CA LEU A 215 31.43 -18.41 -21.63
C LEU A 215 32.49 -17.49 -21.04
N ASN A 216 32.67 -16.34 -21.66
CA ASN A 216 33.48 -15.27 -21.11
C ASN A 216 32.78 -14.61 -19.93
N LEU A 217 33.05 -15.10 -18.72
CA LEU A 217 32.44 -14.58 -17.50
C LEU A 217 32.72 -13.09 -17.27
N ASN A 218 33.85 -12.57 -17.74
CA ASN A 218 34.16 -11.15 -17.63
C ASN A 218 33.19 -10.33 -18.49
N TYR A 219 33.00 -10.72 -19.75
CA TYR A 219 32.04 -10.10 -20.65
C TYR A 219 30.59 -10.22 -20.15
N MET A 220 30.22 -11.40 -19.63
CA MET A 220 28.91 -11.62 -19.01
C MET A 220 28.67 -10.62 -17.87
N ARG A 221 29.67 -10.42 -17.01
CA ARG A 221 29.59 -9.54 -15.83
C ARG A 221 29.62 -8.06 -16.17
N SER A 222 30.48 -7.64 -17.09
CA SER A 222 30.74 -6.23 -17.38
C SER A 222 29.73 -5.63 -18.37
N THR A 223 29.19 -6.45 -19.26
CA THR A 223 28.46 -5.96 -20.44
C THR A 223 27.11 -6.62 -20.58
N LEU A 224 27.06 -7.94 -20.79
CA LEU A 224 25.80 -8.61 -21.16
C LEU A 224 24.74 -8.56 -20.05
N MET A 225 25.11 -8.89 -18.80
CA MET A 225 24.16 -8.87 -17.68
C MET A 225 23.66 -7.43 -17.39
N PRO A 226 24.53 -6.41 -17.24
CA PRO A 226 24.08 -5.04 -17.11
C PRO A 226 23.15 -4.58 -18.23
N GLU A 227 23.48 -4.90 -19.49
CA GLU A 227 22.68 -4.52 -20.66
C GLU A 227 21.29 -5.18 -20.61
N LEU A 228 21.21 -6.48 -20.36
CA LEU A 228 19.94 -7.22 -20.27
C LEU A 228 19.08 -6.73 -19.10
N LEU A 229 19.68 -6.53 -17.93
CA LEU A 229 18.96 -5.99 -16.77
C LEU A 229 18.45 -4.58 -17.07
N SER A 230 19.28 -3.73 -17.69
CA SER A 230 18.86 -2.37 -18.06
C SER A 230 17.72 -2.37 -19.08
N ARG A 231 17.69 -3.34 -20.00
CA ARG A 231 16.68 -3.43 -21.05
C ARG A 231 15.32 -3.91 -20.55
N TYR A 232 15.30 -4.85 -19.61
CA TYR A 232 14.06 -5.52 -19.18
C TYR A 232 13.58 -5.11 -17.78
N LEU A 233 14.47 -4.64 -16.90
CA LEU A 233 14.17 -4.33 -15.50
C LEU A 233 14.36 -2.84 -15.13
N THR A 234 14.61 -1.99 -16.12
CA THR A 234 14.54 -0.53 -15.94
C THR A 234 13.11 -0.05 -16.16
N ASP A 235 12.61 0.74 -15.23
CA ASP A 235 11.46 1.61 -15.45
C ASP A 235 11.94 3.06 -15.34
N SER A 236 11.48 3.92 -16.24
CA SER A 236 11.74 5.38 -16.17
C SER A 236 13.23 5.77 -16.10
N GLY A 237 14.14 4.93 -16.63
CA GLY A 237 15.58 5.19 -16.72
C GLY A 237 16.41 4.86 -15.47
N LYS A 238 15.82 4.25 -14.43
CA LYS A 238 16.56 3.71 -13.28
C LYS A 238 16.27 2.22 -13.08
N LEU A 239 17.31 1.47 -12.69
CA LEU A 239 17.16 0.07 -12.33
C LEU A 239 16.47 0.01 -10.97
N GLU A 240 15.19 -0.38 -10.93
CA GLU A 240 14.41 -0.44 -9.69
C GLU A 240 14.65 -1.75 -8.91
N TYR A 241 15.42 -2.66 -9.50
CA TYR A 241 15.67 -3.99 -8.97
C TYR A 241 17.16 -4.27 -8.81
N ASP A 242 17.51 -4.85 -7.68
CA ASP A 242 18.77 -5.53 -7.48
C ASP A 242 18.69 -6.94 -8.05
N ALA A 243 19.77 -7.36 -8.71
CA ALA A 243 19.89 -8.64 -9.38
C ALA A 243 21.17 -9.35 -8.98
N GLU A 244 21.08 -10.64 -8.73
CA GLU A 244 22.23 -11.52 -8.51
C GLU A 244 22.06 -12.80 -9.31
N VAL A 245 23.11 -13.18 -10.04
CA VAL A 245 23.18 -14.44 -10.78
C VAL A 245 24.08 -15.38 -10.02
N VAL A 246 23.59 -16.57 -9.68
CA VAL A 246 24.35 -17.60 -8.97
C VAL A 246 24.38 -18.91 -9.75
N VAL A 247 25.28 -19.82 -9.39
CA VAL A 247 25.25 -21.19 -9.90
C VAL A 247 24.07 -21.93 -9.28
N ASN A 248 23.21 -22.54 -10.09
CA ASN A 248 21.99 -23.17 -9.60
C ASN A 248 22.27 -24.39 -8.69
N GLY A 249 23.26 -25.22 -9.07
CA GLY A 249 23.68 -26.36 -8.26
C GLY A 249 24.45 -25.99 -6.97
N ASN A 250 24.94 -24.76 -6.88
CA ASN A 250 25.61 -24.24 -5.68
C ASN A 250 25.41 -22.71 -5.58
N PRO A 251 24.32 -22.25 -4.94
CA PRO A 251 23.97 -20.83 -4.84
C PRO A 251 24.99 -19.96 -4.07
N SER A 252 26.02 -20.57 -3.47
CA SER A 252 27.12 -19.85 -2.82
C SER A 252 28.07 -19.21 -3.83
N ILE A 253 28.07 -19.68 -5.07
CA ILE A 253 28.95 -19.16 -6.13
C ILE A 253 28.19 -18.08 -6.90
N SER A 254 28.56 -16.81 -6.65
CA SER A 254 28.00 -15.64 -7.34
C SER A 254 28.73 -15.39 -8.67
N ILE A 255 27.96 -15.29 -9.74
CA ILE A 255 28.42 -15.01 -11.10
C ILE A 255 28.30 -13.53 -11.41
N TYR A 256 27.24 -12.87 -10.98
CA TYR A 256 27.05 -11.43 -11.18
C TYR A 256 26.23 -10.85 -10.04
N ARG A 257 26.49 -9.60 -9.67
CA ARG A 257 25.70 -8.84 -8.69
C ARG A 257 25.60 -7.38 -9.10
N SER A 258 24.38 -6.84 -9.14
CA SER A 258 24.18 -5.40 -9.32
C SER A 258 24.53 -4.67 -8.03
N ALA A 259 25.31 -3.60 -8.13
CA ALA A 259 25.91 -2.90 -7.00
C ALA A 259 24.90 -2.03 -6.22
N VAL A 260 24.14 -2.60 -5.28
CA VAL A 260 23.63 -1.89 -4.09
C VAL A 260 23.60 -2.84 -2.88
N ASP A 261 24.28 -2.44 -1.80
CA ASP A 261 24.44 -3.07 -0.48
C ASP A 261 25.17 -4.42 -0.37
N ASN A 262 26.46 -4.31 -0.07
CA ASN A 262 27.41 -5.38 0.27
C ASN A 262 27.10 -6.14 1.59
N HIS A 263 25.93 -5.96 2.21
CA HIS A 263 25.70 -6.42 3.59
C HIS A 263 24.69 -7.55 3.76
N HIS A 264 23.90 -7.91 2.74
CA HIS A 264 23.00 -9.06 2.83
C HIS A 264 22.94 -9.84 1.51
N PRO A 265 23.38 -11.12 1.46
CA PRO A 265 23.18 -11.94 0.27
C PRO A 265 21.68 -12.03 -0.06
N LEU A 266 21.31 -11.91 -1.34
CA LEU A 266 19.93 -11.99 -1.82
C LEU A 266 19.30 -13.39 -1.59
N GLN A 267 20.08 -14.34 -1.10
CA GLN A 267 19.69 -15.71 -0.76
C GLN A 267 18.49 -15.83 0.19
N ILE A 268 18.14 -14.79 0.96
CA ILE A 268 17.18 -14.91 2.06
C ILE A 268 15.70 -14.77 1.61
N ARG A 269 15.40 -14.11 0.48
CA ARG A 269 14.07 -14.09 -0.19
C ARG A 269 14.10 -13.19 -1.43
N PRO A 270 14.25 -13.74 -2.65
CA PRO A 270 14.05 -12.96 -3.87
C PRO A 270 12.56 -12.65 -4.07
N ASP A 271 12.24 -11.52 -4.71
CA ASP A 271 10.87 -11.21 -5.12
C ASP A 271 10.47 -12.05 -6.35
N ALA A 272 11.44 -12.36 -7.23
CA ALA A 272 11.29 -13.33 -8.31
C ALA A 272 12.64 -13.95 -8.68
N SER A 273 12.61 -15.13 -9.30
CA SER A 273 13.80 -15.84 -9.77
C SER A 273 13.56 -16.56 -11.08
N VAL A 274 14.57 -16.62 -11.94
CA VAL A 274 14.51 -17.32 -13.22
C VAL A 274 15.81 -18.08 -13.48
N ALA A 275 15.69 -19.34 -13.91
CA ALA A 275 16.83 -20.13 -14.32
C ALA A 275 17.32 -19.69 -15.71
N LEU A 276 18.62 -19.49 -15.85
CA LEU A 276 19.31 -19.10 -17.08
C LEU A 276 20.21 -20.26 -17.56
N LEU A 277 20.62 -20.18 -18.83
CA LEU A 277 21.56 -21.12 -19.43
C LEU A 277 20.97 -22.54 -19.51
N ASP A 278 19.73 -22.64 -19.98
CA ASP A 278 19.05 -23.92 -20.28
C ASP A 278 19.49 -24.45 -21.65
N ILE A 279 20.77 -24.80 -21.74
CA ILE A 279 21.37 -25.35 -22.97
C ILE A 279 21.04 -26.85 -23.01
N ARG A 280 19.90 -27.20 -23.62
CA ARG A 280 19.57 -28.61 -23.87
C ARG A 280 20.10 -29.03 -25.25
N PRO A 281 20.59 -30.26 -25.42
CA PRO A 281 20.68 -30.83 -26.75
C PRO A 281 19.28 -30.82 -27.36
N GLY A 282 19.09 -30.17 -28.51
CA GLY A 282 17.83 -30.23 -29.23
C GLY A 282 17.54 -31.68 -29.66
N MET A 283 16.28 -32.10 -29.67
CA MET A 283 15.93 -33.39 -30.24
C MET A 283 15.74 -33.25 -31.75
N PRO A 284 16.25 -34.19 -32.57
CA PRO A 284 15.93 -34.19 -34.00
C PRO A 284 14.42 -34.31 -34.19
N GLN A 285 13.79 -33.34 -34.85
CA GLN A 285 12.37 -33.44 -35.19
C GLN A 285 12.21 -34.27 -36.48
N PRO A 286 11.43 -35.37 -36.45
CA PRO A 286 11.23 -36.19 -37.65
C PRO A 286 10.64 -35.35 -38.79
N GLY A 287 11.29 -35.39 -39.96
CA GLY A 287 10.75 -34.85 -41.21
C GLY A 287 11.28 -33.49 -41.67
N ASN A 288 11.84 -32.64 -40.79
CA ASN A 288 12.18 -31.25 -41.16
C ASN A 288 13.62 -30.79 -40.90
N GLY A 289 14.53 -31.64 -40.39
CA GLY A 289 15.94 -31.19 -40.18
C GLY A 289 16.13 -30.22 -39.02
N ARG A 290 15.04 -29.82 -38.34
CA ARG A 290 15.05 -28.85 -37.26
C ARG A 290 15.15 -29.57 -35.93
N LEU A 291 16.01 -29.05 -35.06
CA LEU A 291 16.07 -29.45 -33.67
C LEU A 291 14.85 -28.86 -32.94
N PHE A 292 13.97 -29.73 -32.44
CA PHE A 292 12.88 -29.32 -31.55
C PHE A 292 13.38 -29.36 -30.12
N ARG A 293 13.29 -28.22 -29.42
CA ARG A 293 13.49 -28.16 -27.98
C ARG A 293 12.16 -27.72 -27.36
N PRO A 294 11.49 -28.57 -26.58
CA PRO A 294 10.32 -28.11 -25.83
C PRO A 294 10.78 -27.01 -24.87
N SER A 295 10.21 -25.81 -25.01
CA SER A 295 10.38 -24.74 -24.04
C SER A 295 10.00 -25.28 -22.67
N ALA A 296 10.91 -25.22 -21.70
CA ALA A 296 10.58 -25.59 -20.33
C ALA A 296 9.41 -24.70 -19.83
N PRO A 297 8.46 -25.26 -19.07
CA PRO A 297 7.46 -24.42 -18.41
C PRO A 297 8.18 -23.39 -17.52
N ILE A 298 7.71 -22.14 -17.59
CA ILE A 298 8.19 -21.03 -16.76
C ILE A 298 8.05 -21.48 -15.30
N GLY A 299 9.16 -21.51 -14.55
CA GLY A 299 9.18 -21.89 -13.13
C GLY A 299 9.94 -23.17 -12.78
N ASP A 300 10.38 -23.99 -13.76
CA ASP A 300 11.27 -25.10 -13.43
C ASP A 300 12.71 -24.60 -13.21
N LEU A 301 12.97 -24.16 -11.97
CA LEU A 301 14.26 -23.68 -11.54
C LEU A 301 15.34 -24.76 -11.57
N ARG A 302 15.02 -26.05 -11.74
CA ARG A 302 16.01 -27.15 -11.69
C ARG A 302 16.78 -27.32 -13.00
N GLN A 303 16.37 -26.67 -14.07
CA GLN A 303 16.83 -26.98 -15.43
C GLN A 303 17.96 -26.08 -15.96
N GLY A 304 18.03 -24.82 -15.50
CA GLY A 304 19.13 -23.92 -15.89
C GLY A 304 20.39 -24.14 -15.05
N ARG A 305 21.56 -23.86 -15.63
CA ARG A 305 22.84 -23.96 -14.90
C ARG A 305 23.04 -22.77 -13.96
N TRP A 306 22.48 -21.62 -14.30
CA TRP A 306 22.56 -20.40 -13.52
C TRP A 306 21.16 -20.00 -13.05
N LEU A 307 21.09 -19.26 -11.95
CA LEU A 307 19.85 -18.77 -11.37
C LEU A 307 19.96 -17.27 -11.17
N LEU A 308 19.15 -16.50 -11.89
CA LEU A 308 19.00 -15.07 -11.70
C LEU A 308 17.94 -14.82 -10.64
N MET A 309 18.34 -14.16 -9.57
CA MET A 309 17.50 -13.73 -8.45
C MET A 309 17.35 -12.21 -8.50
N VAL A 310 16.13 -11.72 -8.34
CA VAL A 310 15.82 -10.30 -8.42
C VAL A 310 15.02 -9.85 -7.19
N ARG A 311 15.34 -8.68 -6.67
CA ARG A 311 14.65 -8.03 -5.54
C ARG A 311 14.49 -6.55 -5.81
N HIS A 312 13.36 -5.98 -5.43
CA HIS A 312 13.12 -4.55 -5.60
C HIS A 312 13.97 -3.71 -4.62
N GLN A 313 14.58 -2.61 -5.10
CA GLN A 313 15.53 -1.78 -4.34
C GLN A 313 14.90 -1.07 -3.13
N ALA A 314 13.64 -0.68 -3.23
CA ALA A 314 12.89 -0.08 -2.12
C ALA A 314 12.52 -1.08 -1.00
N GLY A 315 13.07 -2.30 -1.02
CA GLY A 315 12.72 -3.44 -0.17
C GLY A 315 11.70 -4.36 -0.86
N SER A 316 11.33 -5.48 -0.21
CA SER A 316 10.27 -6.36 -0.75
C SER A 316 9.01 -5.54 -1.02
N LEU A 317 8.27 -5.87 -2.08
CA LEU A 317 7.04 -5.19 -2.48
C LEU A 317 6.08 -4.88 -1.31
N GLU A 318 6.11 -5.72 -0.26
CA GLU A 318 5.41 -5.55 1.01
C GLU A 318 5.70 -4.22 1.74
N ALA A 319 6.93 -3.72 1.67
CA ALA A 319 7.36 -2.49 2.36
C ALA A 319 6.82 -1.21 1.68
N ILE A 320 6.80 -1.19 0.34
CA ILE A 320 6.27 -0.09 -0.47
C ILE A 320 4.76 0.01 -0.28
N VAL A 321 4.09 -1.15 -0.37
CA VAL A 321 2.67 -1.31 -0.06
C VAL A 321 2.36 -0.86 1.36
N ALA A 322 3.16 -1.23 2.36
CA ALA A 322 2.93 -0.85 3.75
C ALA A 322 3.06 0.67 4.00
N HIS A 323 3.92 1.38 3.25
CA HIS A 323 4.03 2.84 3.34
C HIS A 323 2.84 3.55 2.67
N ALA A 324 2.46 3.12 1.47
CA ALA A 324 1.27 3.63 0.79
C ALA A 324 0.00 3.39 1.63
N ARG A 325 -0.12 2.19 2.22
CA ARG A 325 -1.21 1.82 3.12
C ARG A 325 -1.29 2.68 4.37
N ARG A 326 -0.15 2.92 5.05
CA ARG A 326 -0.12 3.79 6.25
C ARG A 326 -0.49 5.22 5.93
N ARG A 327 0.01 5.78 4.82
CA ARG A 327 -0.32 7.15 4.40
C ARG A 327 -1.80 7.29 4.05
N ASN A 328 -2.36 6.35 3.31
CA ASN A 328 -3.78 6.39 2.95
C ASN A 328 -4.68 6.22 4.18
N ILE A 329 -4.35 5.34 5.12
CA ILE A 329 -5.07 5.21 6.39
C ILE A 329 -4.99 6.49 7.22
N ALA A 330 -3.82 7.14 7.26
CA ALA A 330 -3.64 8.40 7.99
C ALA A 330 -4.47 9.54 7.37
N ILE A 331 -4.45 9.67 6.03
CA ILE A 331 -5.24 10.68 5.31
C ILE A 331 -6.73 10.44 5.52
N SER A 332 -7.20 9.20 5.30
CA SER A 332 -8.61 8.88 5.40
C SER A 332 -9.13 8.98 6.84
N GLY A 333 -8.33 8.56 7.81
CA GLY A 333 -8.59 8.75 9.24
C GLY A 333 -8.65 10.23 9.62
N GLY A 334 -7.75 11.07 9.07
CA GLY A 334 -7.77 12.52 9.24
C GLY A 334 -9.04 13.17 8.69
N VAL A 335 -9.47 12.78 7.48
CA VAL A 335 -10.72 13.27 6.87
C VAL A 335 -11.93 12.87 7.71
N LEU A 336 -11.98 11.62 8.17
CA LEU A 336 -13.07 11.13 9.03
C LEU A 336 -13.13 11.90 10.35
N PHE A 337 -11.99 12.12 11.00
CA PHE A 337 -11.89 12.91 12.22
C PHE A 337 -12.38 14.35 12.01
N LEU A 338 -11.97 14.99 10.91
CA LEU A 338 -12.41 16.34 10.57
C LEU A 338 -13.93 16.39 10.37
N MET A 339 -14.51 15.37 9.75
CA MET A 339 -15.96 15.26 9.54
C MET A 339 -16.73 15.12 10.87
N VAL A 340 -16.22 14.32 11.81
CA VAL A 340 -16.80 14.19 13.16
C VAL A 340 -16.72 15.50 13.92
N VAL A 341 -15.56 16.18 13.90
CA VAL A 341 -15.37 17.47 14.58
C VAL A 341 -16.32 18.53 14.02
N THR A 342 -16.45 18.63 12.70
CA THR A 342 -17.37 19.58 12.06
C THR A 342 -18.83 19.30 12.42
N LEU A 343 -19.26 18.03 12.47
CA LEU A 343 -20.61 17.68 12.92
C LEU A 343 -20.84 18.04 14.39
N LEU A 344 -19.88 17.76 15.28
CA LEU A 344 -19.98 18.09 16.70
C LEU A 344 -20.09 19.61 16.93
N LEU A 345 -19.29 20.39 16.19
CA LEU A 345 -19.37 21.85 16.22
C LEU A 345 -20.75 22.34 15.75
N LEU A 346 -21.27 21.80 14.64
CA LEU A 346 -22.58 22.16 14.12
C LEU A 346 -23.70 21.88 15.15
N VAL A 347 -23.68 20.72 15.80
CA VAL A 347 -24.64 20.38 16.86
C VAL A 347 -24.50 21.31 18.05
N HIS A 348 -23.27 21.63 18.48
CA HIS A 348 -23.04 22.56 19.59
C HIS A 348 -23.59 23.96 19.30
N PHE A 349 -23.30 24.51 18.12
CA PHE A 349 -23.78 25.83 17.72
C PHE A 349 -25.30 25.87 17.54
N SER A 350 -25.89 24.82 16.97
CA SER A 350 -27.34 24.71 16.79
C SER A 350 -28.09 24.75 18.14
N ARG A 351 -27.62 23.99 19.15
CA ARG A 351 -28.24 24.02 20.48
C ARG A 351 -28.10 25.39 21.15
N LYS A 352 -26.94 26.03 21.03
CA LYS A 352 -26.76 27.39 21.57
C LYS A 352 -27.71 28.39 20.92
N ALA A 353 -27.91 28.30 19.60
CA ALA A 353 -28.84 29.17 18.88
C ALA A 353 -30.29 28.96 19.36
N GLN A 354 -30.70 27.70 19.57
CA GLN A 354 -32.03 27.37 20.10
C GLN A 354 -32.25 27.94 21.51
N GLN A 355 -31.27 27.78 22.41
CA GLN A 355 -31.35 28.35 23.77
C GLN A 355 -31.46 29.88 23.77
N LEU A 356 -30.76 30.55 22.86
CA LEU A 356 -30.85 32.00 22.73
C LEU A 356 -32.24 32.44 22.26
N ALA A 357 -32.83 31.72 21.30
CA ALA A 357 -34.15 32.00 20.78
C ALA A 357 -35.24 31.80 21.85
N GLU A 358 -35.14 30.74 22.66
CA GLU A 358 -36.05 30.51 23.80
C GLU A 358 -35.97 31.63 24.84
N LEU A 359 -34.75 32.09 25.19
CA LEU A 359 -34.56 33.21 26.12
C LEU A 359 -35.14 34.52 25.58
N GLN A 360 -34.97 34.79 24.29
CA GLN A 360 -35.57 35.96 23.64
C GLN A 360 -37.10 35.88 23.69
N MET A 361 -37.67 34.71 23.40
CA MET A 361 -39.13 34.51 23.40
C MET A 361 -39.73 34.62 24.81
N ASN A 362 -39.08 34.03 25.83
CA ASN A 362 -39.49 34.13 27.22
C ASN A 362 -39.38 35.56 27.77
N PHE A 363 -38.35 36.32 27.34
CA PHE A 363 -38.24 37.73 27.69
C PHE A 363 -39.37 38.56 27.08
N VAL A 364 -39.65 38.39 25.78
CA VAL A 364 -40.75 39.11 25.10
C VAL A 364 -42.09 38.78 25.73
N ALA A 365 -42.35 37.50 26.04
CA ALA A 365 -43.58 37.07 26.70
C ALA A 365 -43.69 37.64 28.13
N GLY A 366 -42.60 37.61 28.91
CA GLY A 366 -42.56 38.14 30.27
C GLY A 366 -42.79 39.66 30.33
N VAL A 367 -42.05 40.43 29.52
CA VAL A 367 -42.23 41.89 29.43
C VAL A 367 -43.64 42.25 28.96
N SER A 368 -44.19 41.53 27.98
CA SER A 368 -45.54 41.80 27.50
C SER A 368 -46.61 41.60 28.58
N HIS A 369 -46.45 40.57 29.43
CA HIS A 369 -47.37 40.31 30.52
C HIS A 369 -47.23 41.33 31.66
N GLU A 370 -46.00 41.71 32.01
CA GLU A 370 -45.73 42.72 33.04
C GLU A 370 -46.14 44.13 32.63
N LEU A 371 -46.19 44.45 31.33
CA LEU A 371 -46.70 45.73 30.82
C LEU A 371 -48.23 45.76 30.69
N ARG A 372 -48.88 44.62 30.41
CA ARG A 372 -50.33 44.56 30.18
C ARG A 372 -51.15 44.86 31.43
N THR A 373 -50.71 44.34 32.58
CA THR A 373 -51.38 44.54 33.88
C THR A 373 -51.45 46.02 34.28
N PRO A 374 -50.33 46.77 34.37
CA PRO A 374 -50.33 48.21 34.63
C PRO A 374 -51.22 49.00 33.67
N LEU A 375 -51.10 48.70 32.38
CA LEU A 375 -51.86 49.38 31.33
C LEU A 375 -53.37 49.17 31.48
N THR A 376 -53.78 47.98 31.93
CA THR A 376 -55.19 47.66 32.21
C THR A 376 -55.70 48.44 33.42
N VAL A 377 -54.88 48.58 34.48
CA VAL A 377 -55.22 49.37 35.68
C VAL A 377 -55.38 50.85 35.34
N ILE A 378 -54.42 51.43 34.60
CA ILE A 378 -54.48 52.83 34.13
C ILE A 378 -55.75 53.04 33.29
N ARG A 379 -56.03 52.14 32.35
CA ARG A 379 -57.21 52.23 31.48
C ARG A 379 -58.52 52.17 32.27
N THR A 380 -58.57 51.33 33.31
CA THR A 380 -59.75 51.18 34.18
C THR A 380 -59.95 52.42 35.05
N ALA A 381 -58.88 52.94 35.66
CA ALA A 381 -58.91 54.17 36.45
C ALA A 381 -59.32 55.39 35.60
N ALA A 382 -58.76 55.51 34.40
CA ALA A 382 -59.10 56.58 33.45
C ALA A 382 -60.56 56.49 32.97
N PHE A 383 -61.07 55.27 32.76
CA PHE A 383 -62.48 55.04 32.41
C PHE A 383 -63.42 55.50 33.52
N ASN A 384 -63.10 55.20 34.78
CA ASN A 384 -63.90 55.61 35.95
C ASN A 384 -63.91 57.13 36.14
N LEU A 385 -62.79 57.80 35.88
CA LEU A 385 -62.69 59.26 35.86
C LEU A 385 -63.55 59.88 34.74
N ARG A 386 -63.51 59.31 33.52
CA ARG A 386 -64.28 59.81 32.37
C ARG A 386 -65.79 59.57 32.52
N GLY A 387 -66.19 58.44 33.10
CA GLY A 387 -67.59 58.03 33.25
C GLY A 387 -68.40 58.81 34.30
N ARG A 388 -67.82 59.83 34.96
CA ARG A 388 -68.41 60.57 36.10
C ARG A 388 -68.82 59.69 37.30
N LEU A 389 -68.29 58.45 37.39
CA LEU A 389 -68.49 57.56 38.54
C LEU A 389 -67.69 57.99 39.78
N ALA A 390 -66.66 58.84 39.60
CA ALA A 390 -65.95 59.51 40.67
C ALA A 390 -66.71 60.77 41.11
N GLY A 391 -67.75 60.60 41.92
CA GLY A 391 -68.65 61.69 42.34
C GLY A 391 -68.09 62.58 43.46
N SER A 392 -66.99 62.19 44.10
CA SER A 392 -66.32 62.95 45.16
C SER A 392 -64.90 63.36 44.77
N SER A 393 -64.45 64.53 45.25
CA SER A 393 -63.07 65.03 45.05
C SER A 393 -62.02 63.99 45.49
N GLU A 394 -62.33 63.21 46.53
CA GLU A 394 -61.46 62.17 47.08
C GLU A 394 -61.30 60.95 46.13
N GLN A 395 -62.33 60.57 45.38
CA GLN A 395 -62.26 59.48 44.40
C GLN A 395 -61.46 59.90 43.16
N VAL A 396 -61.58 61.16 42.74
CA VAL A 396 -60.79 61.73 41.64
C VAL A 396 -59.30 61.72 41.99
N GLU A 397 -58.95 62.15 43.20
CA GLU A 397 -57.57 62.13 43.70
C GLU A 397 -57.03 60.69 43.78
N ARG A 398 -57.83 59.73 44.27
CA ARG A 398 -57.45 58.32 44.34
C ARG A 398 -57.18 57.68 42.98
N TYR A 399 -58.04 57.91 41.98
CA TYR A 399 -57.82 57.39 40.64
C TYR A 399 -56.68 58.12 39.91
N GLY A 400 -56.51 59.42 40.14
CA GLY A 400 -55.36 60.19 39.64
C GLY A 400 -54.04 59.64 40.17
N LYS A 401 -53.96 59.38 41.49
CA LYS A 401 -52.79 58.78 42.13
C LYS A 401 -52.51 57.36 41.59
N LEU A 402 -53.53 56.53 41.42
CA LEU A 402 -53.39 55.18 40.87
C LEU A 402 -52.84 55.17 39.43
N ILE A 403 -53.26 56.13 38.60
CA ILE A 403 -52.71 56.31 37.25
C ILE A 403 -51.25 56.73 37.32
N GLN A 404 -50.92 57.68 38.20
CA GLN A 404 -49.55 58.16 38.39
C GLN A 404 -48.62 57.03 38.84
N ASP A 405 -48.95 56.34 39.94
CA ASP A 405 -48.13 55.26 40.51
C ASP A 405 -47.84 54.16 39.48
N GLU A 406 -48.86 53.73 38.72
CA GLU A 406 -48.72 52.66 37.75
C GLU A 406 -48.00 53.13 36.45
N SER A 407 -48.06 54.42 36.13
CA SER A 407 -47.28 55.04 35.03
C SER A 407 -45.79 55.19 35.36
N GLU A 408 -45.46 55.53 36.60
CA GLU A 408 -44.08 55.57 37.10
C GLU A 408 -43.47 54.15 37.10
N LYS A 409 -44.26 53.15 37.49
CA LYS A 409 -43.86 51.74 37.45
C LYS A 409 -43.66 51.21 36.01
N LEU A 410 -44.52 51.58 35.06
CA LEU A 410 -44.30 51.30 33.63
C LEU A 410 -43.01 51.94 33.12
N SER A 411 -42.75 53.19 33.49
CA SER A 411 -41.54 53.91 33.10
C SER A 411 -40.29 53.21 33.65
N ALA A 412 -40.32 52.79 34.92
CA ALA A 412 -39.25 52.00 35.52
C ALA A 412 -39.01 50.65 34.81
N LEU A 413 -40.07 49.95 34.39
CA LEU A 413 -39.95 48.70 33.62
C LEU A 413 -39.32 48.91 32.23
N VAL A 414 -39.69 49.99 31.54
CA VAL A 414 -39.14 50.35 30.22
C VAL A 414 -37.68 50.80 30.33
N GLU A 415 -37.31 51.56 31.35
CA GLU A 415 -35.93 51.98 31.61
C GLU A 415 -35.00 50.83 32.02
N GLN A 416 -35.53 49.80 32.70
CA GLN A 416 -34.75 48.62 33.10
C GLN A 416 -34.54 47.60 31.96
N ALA A 417 -35.40 47.58 30.94
CA ALA A 417 -35.28 46.70 29.78
C ALA A 417 -33.93 46.82 29.02
N PRO A 418 -33.41 48.03 28.69
CA PRO A 418 -32.11 48.16 28.04
C PRO A 418 -30.92 47.77 28.94
N VAL A 419 -31.02 47.95 30.26
CA VAL A 419 -29.95 47.54 31.21
C VAL A 419 -29.84 46.02 31.29
N ARG A 420 -30.96 45.30 31.24
CA ARG A 420 -30.99 43.84 31.27
C ARG A 420 -30.43 43.21 29.98
N GLN A 421 -30.64 43.82 28.81
CA GLN A 421 -30.00 43.39 27.56
C GLN A 421 -28.47 43.54 27.57
N ARG A 422 -27.95 44.59 28.23
CA ARG A 422 -26.52 44.86 28.28
C ARG A 422 -25.73 43.85 29.13
N LYS A 423 -26.38 43.24 30.13
CA LYS A 423 -25.77 42.26 31.05
C LYS A 423 -25.72 40.83 30.49
N SER A 424 -26.49 40.53 29.44
CA SER A 424 -26.60 39.20 28.82
C SER A 424 -25.68 39.01 27.60
N ARG A 425 -24.96 40.05 27.16
CA ARG A 425 -23.85 39.89 26.21
C ARG A 425 -22.66 39.29 26.96
N PRO A 426 -22.11 38.13 26.54
CA PRO A 426 -20.87 37.64 27.12
C PRO A 426 -19.79 38.69 26.86
N ARG A 427 -19.02 38.99 27.92
CA ARG A 427 -17.84 39.85 27.85
C ARG A 427 -16.83 39.16 26.93
N ASP A 428 -16.67 39.65 25.72
CA ASP A 428 -15.59 39.21 24.82
C ASP A 428 -14.27 39.30 25.59
N SER A 429 -13.61 38.16 25.69
CA SER A 429 -12.32 37.99 26.35
C SER A 429 -11.31 38.92 25.69
N LYS A 430 -10.81 39.89 26.45
CA LYS A 430 -9.61 40.67 26.12
C LYS A 430 -8.47 39.71 25.78
N THR A 431 -8.07 39.70 24.51
CA THR A 431 -6.73 39.28 24.10
C THR A 431 -5.72 40.20 24.76
N ARG A 432 -4.92 39.59 25.63
CA ARG A 432 -3.73 40.12 26.26
C ARG A 432 -2.61 40.13 25.21
N THR A 433 -2.26 41.31 24.69
CA THR A 433 -0.92 41.56 24.15
C THR A 433 -0.48 42.94 24.61
N GLY A 434 0.43 42.96 25.58
CA GLY A 434 1.13 44.16 25.97
C GLY A 434 2.19 44.50 24.92
N ALA A 435 2.33 45.79 24.64
CA ALA A 435 3.58 46.38 24.19
C ALA A 435 3.65 47.79 24.75
N ASN A 436 4.44 47.89 25.81
CA ASN A 436 4.91 49.08 26.47
C ASN A 436 5.76 49.91 25.49
N GLY A 437 5.64 51.24 25.51
CA GLY A 437 6.43 52.11 24.64
C GLY A 437 6.03 53.58 24.72
N ARG A 438 6.19 54.19 25.89
CA ARG A 438 6.15 55.65 26.08
C ARG A 438 7.47 56.10 26.71
N THR A 439 8.29 56.78 25.91
CA THR A 439 9.34 57.74 26.32
C THR A 439 9.54 58.65 25.10
N ASP A 440 8.90 59.81 25.03
CA ASP A 440 9.37 61.13 25.48
C ASP A 440 10.72 61.60 24.89
N ARG A 441 10.64 62.79 24.24
CA ARG A 441 11.69 63.81 24.00
C ARG A 441 12.97 63.34 23.29
N LYS A 442 13.34 63.90 22.14
CA LYS A 442 13.59 65.32 21.86
C LYS A 442 13.57 65.57 20.35
#